data_AF-A0A5N6ZSP8-F1
#
_entry.id   AF-A0A5N6ZSP8-F1
#
_cell.length_a   1.000
_cell.length_b   1.000
_cell.length_c   1.000
_cell.angle_alpha   90.00
_cell.angle_beta   90.00
_cell.angle_gamma   90.00
#
_symmetry.space_group_name_H-M   'P 1'
#
loop_
_entity.id
_entity.type
_entity.pdbx_description
1 polymer ?
#
loop_
_entity_poly.entity_id
_entity_poly.type
_entity_poly.pdbx_seq_one_letter_code
_entity_poly.pdbx_strand_id
1 'polypeptide(L)'
;MVYRGKPSPACEPCRTRRLKCDQRRPSCSQCVRAHRECSGYRDIATLSFHDQSEEVIGKARRQQNSTKVSTKALSCSKRPSPSSANGYRQAAPTIFSSLTFSVNDQASGFIFSHYVRNAKHTRGHLDFLPTLFRQDTSPAVRACISALGLASLANIHMSPELMSAARHEYSAALSATSKALRDRECARSDSTLAAVELLSLYEILTCEGVPLIGRWLNHIEGGVKLIELRGFDQVQHQAGLELFTQIRTQIALGNLYKKQRTPSWLLDLSKEALKHRGETGDQVLDYFFRILVEVGDLVATINESAFAHPARILKRALNLDAELITWAMSIDPRWKYAVVKVKKPDDENDTVRHIYSDHYHIYPNSTVSMAWNHYRFIRIILHGIIGYLFATHFQESEGGGSYQQSERQSTAISQQLAEDICASVPYHLGLTSSSDGPTLGIPFAGGVIRLMWPLFIASDCRGASLKMREWIAQCLHKIGRGVGINMAVTMSQILRADMHINWLEEEETNVVRRPYLVRNEYFPPDT
;
A
#
# COMPACT_ATOMS: atom_id res chain seq x y z
N MET A 1 -21.21 -16.93 -12.32
CA MET A 1 -22.11 -18.07 -12.05
C MET A 1 -21.60 -19.28 -12.82
N VAL A 2 -21.05 -20.29 -12.13
CA VAL A 2 -20.60 -21.53 -12.78
C VAL A 2 -21.77 -22.51 -12.78
N TYR A 3 -22.21 -22.92 -13.97
CA TYR A 3 -23.38 -23.78 -14.18
C TYR A 3 -23.18 -25.14 -13.48
N ARG A 4 -24.02 -25.46 -12.49
CA ARG A 4 -24.01 -26.73 -11.73
C ARG A 4 -24.94 -27.81 -12.33
N GLY A 5 -25.22 -27.75 -13.63
CA GLY A 5 -26.08 -28.72 -14.31
C GLY A 5 -25.31 -29.87 -14.95
N LYS A 6 -25.98 -31.03 -15.13
CA LYS A 6 -25.43 -32.18 -15.86
C LYS A 6 -24.91 -31.75 -17.25
N PRO A 7 -23.70 -32.16 -17.66
CA PRO A 7 -23.17 -31.84 -18.99
C PRO A 7 -24.11 -32.28 -20.11
N SER A 8 -24.28 -31.44 -21.13
CA SER A 8 -25.21 -31.73 -22.23
C SER A 8 -24.72 -32.91 -23.10
N PRO A 9 -25.59 -33.89 -23.39
CA PRO A 9 -25.29 -35.03 -24.26
C PRO A 9 -25.31 -34.69 -25.76
N ALA A 10 -25.66 -33.46 -26.14
CA ALA A 10 -25.78 -33.07 -27.54
C ALA A 10 -24.45 -33.19 -28.32
N CYS A 11 -24.53 -33.35 -29.64
CA CYS A 11 -23.34 -33.32 -30.50
C CYS A 11 -22.63 -31.96 -30.41
N GLU A 12 -21.34 -31.94 -30.72
CA GLU A 12 -20.51 -30.74 -30.59
C GLU A 12 -21.04 -29.51 -31.36
N PRO A 13 -21.47 -29.61 -32.64
CA PRO A 13 -22.03 -28.48 -33.37
C PRO A 13 -23.32 -27.94 -32.74
N CYS A 14 -24.19 -28.82 -32.22
CA CYS A 14 -25.41 -28.41 -31.55
C CYS A 14 -25.14 -27.75 -30.19
N ARG A 15 -24.13 -28.20 -29.44
CA ARG A 15 -23.74 -27.58 -28.16
C ARG A 15 -23.18 -26.18 -28.34
N THR A 16 -22.26 -26.02 -29.29
CA THR A 16 -21.64 -24.71 -29.59
C THR A 16 -22.70 -23.68 -29.98
N ARG A 17 -23.73 -24.11 -30.72
CA ARG A 17 -24.85 -23.25 -31.15
C ARG A 17 -26.03 -23.22 -30.18
N ARG A 18 -25.95 -23.93 -29.04
CA ARG A 18 -27.02 -24.08 -28.04
C ARG A 18 -28.37 -24.56 -28.63
N LEU A 19 -28.33 -25.44 -29.63
CA LEU A 19 -29.49 -26.03 -30.29
C LEU A 19 -29.91 -27.34 -29.61
N LYS A 20 -31.20 -27.68 -29.69
CA LYS A 20 -31.75 -28.94 -29.18
C LYS A 20 -31.38 -30.10 -30.12
N CYS A 21 -30.46 -30.95 -29.69
CA CYS A 21 -30.00 -32.12 -30.43
C CYS A 21 -30.84 -33.36 -30.09
N ASP A 22 -31.23 -34.13 -31.12
CA ASP A 22 -32.04 -35.34 -31.01
C ASP A 22 -31.22 -36.63 -30.83
N GLN A 23 -29.88 -36.52 -30.85
CA GLN A 23 -28.94 -37.60 -30.52
C GLN A 23 -28.97 -38.86 -31.40
N ARG A 24 -29.56 -38.79 -32.59
CA ARG A 24 -29.59 -39.91 -33.55
C ARG A 24 -28.20 -40.27 -34.07
N ARG A 25 -27.92 -41.56 -34.26
CA ARG A 25 -26.68 -42.06 -34.87
C ARG A 25 -26.96 -42.53 -36.31
N PRO A 26 -26.04 -42.33 -37.27
CA PRO A 26 -24.70 -41.75 -37.10
C PRO A 26 -24.67 -40.21 -36.96
N SER A 27 -25.71 -39.50 -37.42
CA SER A 27 -25.78 -38.03 -37.40
C SER A 27 -27.13 -37.52 -36.89
N CYS A 28 -27.12 -36.41 -36.13
CA CYS A 28 -28.34 -35.79 -35.60
C CYS A 28 -29.17 -35.11 -36.70
N SER A 29 -30.49 -35.03 -36.55
CA SER A 29 -31.38 -34.47 -37.59
C SER A 29 -31.17 -32.98 -37.84
N GLN A 30 -30.58 -32.25 -36.89
CA GLN A 30 -30.24 -30.84 -37.05
C GLN A 30 -29.00 -30.65 -37.94
N CYS A 31 -27.98 -31.49 -37.77
CA CYS A 31 -26.77 -31.47 -38.61
C CYS A 31 -27.10 -31.90 -40.04
N VAL A 32 -27.95 -32.92 -40.22
CA VAL A 32 -28.39 -33.38 -41.55
C VAL A 32 -29.12 -32.28 -42.31
N ARG A 33 -30.13 -31.66 -41.68
CA ARG A 33 -30.88 -30.55 -42.31
C ARG A 33 -30.02 -29.33 -42.62
N ALA A 34 -29.01 -29.08 -41.80
CA ALA A 34 -28.07 -27.99 -42.00
C ALA A 34 -26.96 -28.30 -43.01
N HIS A 35 -26.96 -29.49 -43.63
CA HIS A 35 -25.90 -30.02 -44.50
C HIS A 35 -24.50 -29.90 -43.87
N ARG A 36 -24.38 -30.30 -42.60
CA ARG A 36 -23.11 -30.25 -41.84
C ARG A 36 -22.76 -31.61 -41.29
N GLU A 37 -21.45 -31.85 -41.21
CA GLU A 37 -20.90 -33.04 -40.60
C GLU A 37 -21.17 -33.05 -39.08
N CYS A 38 -21.67 -34.18 -38.58
CA CYS A 38 -21.94 -34.37 -37.17
C CYS A 38 -20.71 -35.04 -36.54
N SER A 39 -19.87 -34.27 -35.86
CA SER A 39 -18.64 -34.73 -35.18
C SER A 39 -18.88 -35.68 -33.98
N GLY A 40 -20.09 -36.24 -33.86
CA GLY A 40 -20.46 -37.22 -32.84
C GLY A 40 -20.84 -36.62 -31.48
N TYR A 41 -21.05 -37.52 -30.52
CA TYR A 41 -21.54 -37.23 -29.17
C TYR A 41 -20.41 -37.39 -28.17
N ARG A 42 -20.31 -36.48 -27.19
CA ARG A 42 -19.30 -36.58 -26.13
C ARG A 42 -19.66 -37.73 -25.18
N ASP A 43 -18.64 -38.47 -24.75
CA ASP A 43 -18.78 -39.40 -23.62
C ASP A 43 -18.81 -38.64 -22.29
N ILE A 44 -19.96 -38.70 -21.61
CA ILE A 44 -20.22 -37.99 -20.35
C ILE A 44 -19.51 -38.68 -19.18
N ALA A 45 -19.15 -39.96 -19.30
CA ALA A 45 -18.44 -40.70 -18.25
C ALA A 45 -17.04 -40.10 -17.99
N THR A 46 -16.38 -39.58 -19.03
CA THR A 46 -15.06 -38.92 -18.92
C THR A 46 -15.08 -37.55 -18.19
N LEU A 47 -16.25 -37.02 -17.88
CA LEU A 47 -16.43 -35.72 -17.19
C LEU A 47 -16.98 -35.86 -15.76
N SER A 48 -17.08 -37.08 -15.24
CA SER A 48 -17.43 -37.33 -13.85
C SER A 48 -16.24 -36.99 -12.95
N PHE A 49 -16.35 -35.94 -12.13
CA PHE A 49 -15.43 -35.75 -11.01
C PHE A 49 -15.83 -36.70 -9.89
N HIS A 50 -14.94 -37.63 -9.52
CA HIS A 50 -15.15 -38.55 -8.42
C HIS A 50 -14.57 -37.96 -7.14
N ASP A 51 -15.35 -37.97 -6.06
CA ASP A 51 -14.88 -37.62 -4.72
C ASP A 51 -13.97 -38.75 -4.20
N GLN A 52 -12.67 -38.48 -4.10
CA GLN A 52 -11.66 -39.42 -3.61
C GLN A 52 -11.29 -39.18 -2.13
N SER A 53 -12.07 -38.40 -1.39
CA SER A 53 -11.76 -38.02 0.00
C SER A 53 -11.52 -39.25 0.90
N GLU A 54 -12.35 -40.29 0.77
CA GLU A 54 -12.21 -41.54 1.54
C GLU A 54 -10.92 -42.32 1.19
N GLU A 55 -10.51 -42.31 -0.08
CA GLU A 55 -9.30 -43.01 -0.52
C GLU A 55 -8.03 -42.31 -0.01
N VAL A 56 -8.05 -40.97 0.03
CA VAL A 56 -6.97 -40.14 0.58
C VAL A 56 -6.89 -40.27 2.10
N ILE A 57 -8.03 -40.29 2.80
CA ILE A 57 -8.12 -40.56 4.25
C ILE A 57 -7.56 -41.95 4.57
N GLY A 58 -7.87 -42.95 3.75
CA GLY A 58 -7.35 -44.32 3.89
C GLY A 58 -5.82 -44.40 3.75
N LYS A 59 -5.22 -43.66 2.80
CA LYS A 59 -3.77 -43.62 2.60
C LYS A 59 -3.04 -42.92 3.75
N ALA A 60 -3.58 -41.82 4.27
CA ALA A 60 -3.01 -41.11 5.42
C ALA A 60 -3.01 -41.95 6.70
N ARG A 61 -4.09 -42.72 6.96
CA ARG A 61 -4.18 -43.63 8.12
C ARG A 61 -3.21 -44.81 8.02
N ARG A 62 -2.96 -45.34 6.82
CA ARG A 62 -1.98 -46.44 6.61
C ARG A 62 -0.53 -45.99 6.85
N GLN A 63 -0.19 -44.75 6.49
CA GLN A 63 1.13 -44.17 6.74
C GLN A 63 1.42 -43.92 8.23
N GLN A 64 0.40 -43.60 9.03
CA GLN A 64 0.56 -43.44 10.49
C GLN A 64 0.74 -44.77 11.23
N ASN A 65 0.27 -45.89 10.67
CA ASN A 65 0.39 -47.21 11.29
C ASN A 65 1.70 -47.95 10.94
N SER A 66 2.42 -47.56 9.87
CA SER A 66 3.68 -48.23 9.50
C SER A 66 4.90 -47.78 10.32
N THR A 67 4.79 -46.70 11.10
CA THR A 67 5.90 -46.13 11.89
C THR A 67 5.96 -46.63 13.34
N LYS A 68 5.07 -47.52 13.77
CA LYS A 68 5.03 -48.06 15.15
C LYS A 68 5.44 -49.52 15.32
N VAL A 69 5.86 -50.23 14.28
CA VAL A 69 6.27 -51.64 14.39
C VAL A 69 7.59 -51.89 13.65
N SER A 70 8.72 -51.71 14.34
CA SER A 70 9.90 -52.57 14.21
C SER A 70 10.95 -52.25 15.27
N THR A 71 10.78 -52.82 16.46
CA THR A 71 11.88 -53.02 17.42
C THR A 71 11.77 -54.44 17.96
N LYS A 72 12.48 -55.39 17.32
CA LYS A 72 13.31 -56.42 17.98
C LYS A 72 13.75 -57.52 17.02
N ALA A 73 15.03 -57.88 17.22
CA ALA A 73 15.69 -59.17 17.02
C ALA A 73 16.02 -59.62 15.58
N LEU A 74 17.33 -59.78 15.30
CA LEU A 74 17.98 -61.09 15.35
C LEU A 74 19.52 -60.96 15.20
N SER A 75 20.22 -61.60 16.12
CA SER A 75 21.64 -61.96 16.12
C SER A 75 21.92 -63.15 15.19
N CYS A 76 23.05 -63.18 14.49
CA CYS A 76 24.11 -64.20 14.65
C CYS A 76 25.30 -63.98 13.68
N SER A 77 26.47 -64.37 14.19
CA SER A 77 27.84 -64.24 13.70
C SER A 77 28.21 -65.11 12.50
N LYS A 78 29.06 -64.61 11.58
CA LYS A 78 30.21 -65.34 11.00
C LYS A 78 31.39 -64.39 10.69
N ARG A 79 32.58 -64.88 11.00
CA ARG A 79 33.92 -64.26 11.05
C ARG A 79 34.63 -64.25 9.65
N PRO A 80 35.88 -63.77 9.47
CA PRO A 80 36.22 -62.73 8.48
C PRO A 80 37.19 -63.18 7.37
N SER A 81 37.60 -62.21 6.53
CA SER A 81 38.88 -62.03 5.77
C SER A 81 38.71 -61.87 4.24
N PRO A 82 39.70 -61.35 3.48
CA PRO A 82 39.66 -59.98 2.99
C PRO A 82 39.88 -59.87 1.47
N SER A 83 39.30 -58.88 0.81
CA SER A 83 39.81 -58.48 -0.51
C SER A 83 39.48 -57.03 -0.81
N SER A 84 40.56 -56.24 -0.77
CA SER A 84 40.64 -54.88 -1.27
C SER A 84 40.15 -54.79 -2.72
N ALA A 85 39.21 -53.89 -2.96
CA ALA A 85 39.09 -53.18 -4.22
C ALA A 85 38.46 -51.82 -3.92
N ASN A 86 39.31 -50.79 -3.95
CA ASN A 86 38.97 -49.39 -3.82
C ASN A 86 37.88 -49.00 -4.82
N GLY A 87 36.64 -48.95 -4.36
CA GLY A 87 35.59 -48.12 -4.95
C GLY A 87 35.25 -47.06 -3.93
N TYR A 88 35.81 -45.85 -4.09
CA TYR A 88 35.34 -44.67 -3.38
C TYR A 88 33.88 -44.41 -3.82
N ARG A 89 32.92 -45.09 -3.17
CA ARG A 89 31.56 -44.60 -3.09
C ARG A 89 31.63 -43.36 -2.22
N GLN A 90 31.71 -42.19 -2.85
CA GLN A 90 31.35 -40.95 -2.16
C GLN A 90 29.96 -41.17 -1.59
N ALA A 91 29.88 -41.35 -0.27
CA ALA A 91 28.63 -41.21 0.43
C ALA A 91 28.11 -39.82 0.06
N ALA A 92 26.95 -39.77 -0.59
CA ALA A 92 26.25 -38.50 -0.77
C ALA A 92 26.24 -37.81 0.60
N PRO A 93 26.66 -36.54 0.71
CA PRO A 93 26.67 -35.88 1.99
C PRO A 93 25.26 -35.96 2.54
N THR A 94 25.12 -36.57 3.72
CA THR A 94 23.89 -36.51 4.50
C THR A 94 23.57 -35.03 4.64
N ILE A 95 22.62 -34.55 3.83
CA ILE A 95 22.09 -33.19 3.92
C ILE A 95 21.49 -33.13 5.31
N PHE A 96 22.19 -32.50 6.25
CA PHE A 96 21.60 -32.14 7.53
C PHE A 96 20.29 -31.41 7.22
N SER A 97 19.19 -31.81 7.84
CA SER A 97 17.96 -31.03 7.80
C SER A 97 18.34 -29.63 8.24
N SER A 98 18.34 -28.68 7.31
CA SER A 98 18.62 -27.30 7.64
C SER A 98 17.63 -26.87 8.72
N LEU A 99 18.12 -26.18 9.75
CA LEU A 99 17.27 -25.48 10.70
C LEU A 99 16.48 -24.45 9.89
N THR A 100 15.28 -24.84 9.45
CA THR A 100 14.38 -23.97 8.69
C THR A 100 13.32 -23.44 9.63
N PHE A 101 13.20 -22.12 9.67
CA PHE A 101 12.09 -21.47 10.35
C PHE A 101 10.82 -21.63 9.52
N SER A 102 9.66 -21.68 10.16
CA SER A 102 8.40 -21.70 9.41
C SER A 102 8.29 -20.45 8.54
N VAL A 103 7.62 -20.56 7.40
CA VAL A 103 7.42 -19.39 6.51
C VAL A 103 6.67 -18.27 7.24
N ASN A 104 5.77 -18.61 8.17
CA ASN A 104 5.04 -17.65 8.99
C ASN A 104 5.95 -16.93 10.01
N ASP A 105 6.96 -17.61 10.56
CA ASP A 105 7.96 -16.97 11.43
C ASP A 105 8.84 -16.01 10.64
N GLN A 106 9.27 -16.41 9.44
CA GLN A 106 10.04 -15.54 8.54
C GLN A 106 9.23 -14.31 8.12
N ALA A 107 7.96 -14.50 7.75
CA ALA A 107 7.02 -13.42 7.45
C ALA A 107 6.84 -12.46 8.64
N SER A 108 6.67 -12.99 9.84
CA SER A 108 6.56 -12.17 11.05
C SER A 108 7.84 -11.39 11.32
N GLY A 109 8.99 -12.06 11.26
CA GLY A 109 10.30 -11.41 11.39
C GLY A 109 10.52 -10.30 10.35
N PHE A 110 10.03 -10.49 9.13
CA PHE A 110 10.06 -9.47 8.08
C PHE A 110 9.28 -8.22 8.50
N ILE A 111 8.05 -8.37 9.01
CA ILE A 111 7.21 -7.24 9.45
C ILE A 111 7.85 -6.47 10.60
N PHE A 112 8.36 -7.16 11.63
CA PHE A 112 9.05 -6.50 12.73
C PHE A 112 10.33 -5.77 12.27
N SER A 113 11.05 -6.33 11.31
CA SER A 113 12.30 -5.74 10.81
C SER A 113 12.09 -4.54 9.87
N HIS A 114 11.00 -4.52 9.09
CA HIS A 114 10.82 -3.53 8.01
C HIS A 114 9.65 -2.55 8.22
N TYR A 115 8.70 -2.85 9.10
CA TYR A 115 7.55 -1.97 9.35
C TYR A 115 7.46 -1.44 10.78
N VAL A 116 8.01 -2.17 11.75
CA VAL A 116 8.03 -1.76 13.17
C VAL A 116 9.32 -1.04 13.54
N ARG A 117 10.47 -1.66 13.21
CA ARG A 117 11.83 -1.45 13.74
C ARG A 117 12.05 -0.36 14.81
N ASN A 118 12.41 -0.86 15.99
CA ASN A 118 12.63 -0.14 17.24
C ASN A 118 14.15 -0.06 17.55
N ALA A 119 14.89 0.78 16.83
CA ALA A 119 16.20 1.26 17.30
C ALA A 119 15.99 2.47 18.22
N LYS A 120 16.98 2.85 19.04
CA LYS A 120 16.86 3.82 20.15
C LYS A 120 16.19 5.18 19.81
N HIS A 121 16.00 5.52 18.52
CA HIS A 121 15.43 6.79 18.07
C HIS A 121 14.45 6.70 16.87
N THR A 122 14.09 5.49 16.40
CA THR A 122 13.21 5.34 15.23
C THR A 122 11.82 4.84 15.60
N ARG A 123 10.83 5.67 15.29
CA ARG A 123 9.41 5.32 15.28
C ARG A 123 9.03 4.79 13.89
N GLY A 124 8.52 3.58 13.84
CA GLY A 124 8.08 2.88 12.65
C GLY A 124 6.61 3.13 12.28
N HIS A 125 6.15 2.40 11.27
CA HIS A 125 4.76 2.48 10.81
C HIS A 125 3.81 1.61 11.64
N LEU A 126 4.31 0.61 12.35
CA LEU A 126 3.50 -0.31 13.14
C LEU A 126 3.97 -0.35 14.61
N ASP A 127 4.27 0.83 15.18
CA ASP A 127 4.82 0.98 16.53
C ASP A 127 3.91 0.48 17.66
N PHE A 128 2.62 0.31 17.38
CA PHE A 128 1.67 -0.29 18.31
C PHE A 128 1.89 -1.80 18.50
N LEU A 129 2.54 -2.49 17.55
CA LEU A 129 2.69 -3.95 17.60
C LEU A 129 3.52 -4.43 18.79
N PRO A 130 4.71 -3.86 19.11
CA PRO A 130 5.45 -4.22 20.32
C PRO A 130 4.62 -4.13 21.60
N THR A 131 3.78 -3.10 21.75
CA THR A 131 2.92 -2.92 22.92
C THR A 131 1.86 -4.03 23.00
N LEU A 132 1.21 -4.34 21.88
CA LEU A 132 0.22 -5.42 21.80
C LEU A 132 0.81 -6.80 22.06
N PHE A 133 2.00 -7.08 21.56
CA PHE A 133 2.64 -8.39 21.72
C PHE A 133 3.07 -8.70 23.16
N ARG A 134 3.19 -7.69 24.01
CA ARG A 134 3.45 -7.90 25.45
C ARG A 134 2.20 -8.33 26.22
N GLN A 135 1.00 -8.13 25.67
CA GLN A 135 -0.28 -8.27 26.38
C GLN A 135 -1.16 -9.41 25.81
N ASP A 136 -0.52 -10.47 25.29
CA ASP A 136 -1.15 -11.57 24.54
C ASP A 136 -1.91 -11.11 23.28
N THR A 137 -1.30 -11.32 22.11
CA THR A 137 -1.83 -10.87 20.83
C THR A 137 -3.05 -11.69 20.38
N SER A 138 -4.07 -11.04 19.81
CA SER A 138 -5.21 -11.77 19.24
C SER A 138 -4.82 -12.65 18.03
N PRO A 139 -5.56 -13.74 17.75
CA PRO A 139 -5.39 -14.52 16.53
C PRO A 139 -5.52 -13.70 15.25
N ALA A 140 -6.39 -12.68 15.24
CA ALA A 140 -6.60 -11.81 14.10
C ALA A 140 -5.33 -11.02 13.75
N VAL A 141 -4.68 -10.41 14.74
CA VAL A 141 -3.44 -9.65 14.53
C VAL A 141 -2.29 -10.57 14.08
N ARG A 142 -2.18 -11.78 14.65
CA ARG A 142 -1.16 -12.76 14.21
C ARG A 142 -1.35 -13.16 12.74
N ALA A 143 -2.57 -13.50 12.34
CA ALA A 143 -2.89 -13.83 10.94
C ALA A 143 -2.62 -12.64 10.00
N CYS A 144 -2.94 -11.41 10.41
CA CYS A 144 -2.61 -10.21 9.64
C CYS A 144 -1.10 -10.05 9.42
N ILE A 145 -0.28 -10.25 10.47
CA ILE A 145 1.17 -10.13 10.37
C ILE A 145 1.75 -11.19 9.42
N SER A 146 1.28 -12.44 9.53
CA SER A 146 1.68 -13.50 8.59
C SER A 146 1.26 -13.15 7.16
N ALA A 147 0.03 -12.69 6.94
CA ALA A 147 -0.47 -12.27 5.63
C ALA A 147 0.39 -11.15 5.02
N LEU A 148 0.70 -10.10 5.79
CA LEU A 148 1.51 -8.97 5.35
C LEU A 148 2.95 -9.39 5.02
N GLY A 149 3.56 -10.20 5.88
CA GLY A 149 4.94 -10.65 5.68
C GLY A 149 5.06 -11.58 4.47
N LEU A 150 4.12 -12.51 4.31
CA LEU A 150 4.03 -13.38 3.15
C LEU A 150 3.78 -12.59 1.86
N ALA A 151 2.87 -11.61 1.87
CA ALA A 151 2.61 -10.75 0.71
C ALA A 151 3.84 -9.93 0.33
N SER A 152 4.54 -9.35 1.31
CA SER A 152 5.78 -8.59 1.07
C SER A 152 6.85 -9.47 0.41
N LEU A 153 7.12 -10.65 1.00
CA LEU A 153 8.09 -11.61 0.48
C LEU A 153 7.67 -12.15 -0.90
N ALA A 154 6.38 -12.42 -1.11
CA ALA A 154 5.84 -12.85 -2.39
C ALA A 154 6.08 -11.81 -3.48
N ASN A 155 5.91 -10.52 -3.18
CA ASN A 155 6.16 -9.42 -4.11
C ASN A 155 7.65 -9.26 -4.42
N ILE A 156 8.52 -9.36 -3.40
CA ILE A 156 9.98 -9.22 -3.55
C ILE A 156 10.56 -10.40 -4.37
N HIS A 157 10.15 -11.63 -4.04
CA HIS A 157 10.66 -12.84 -4.68
C HIS A 157 9.84 -13.28 -5.90
N MET A 158 8.79 -12.54 -6.25
CA MET A 158 7.87 -12.88 -7.35
C MET A 158 7.32 -14.31 -7.24
N SER A 159 6.94 -14.75 -6.04
CA SER A 159 6.46 -16.12 -5.77
C SER A 159 4.92 -16.18 -5.68
N PRO A 160 4.25 -16.82 -6.65
CA PRO A 160 2.81 -17.08 -6.59
C PRO A 160 2.40 -17.95 -5.40
N GLU A 161 3.27 -18.85 -4.96
CA GLU A 161 3.04 -19.76 -3.84
C GLU A 161 2.97 -18.99 -2.52
N LEU A 162 3.94 -18.10 -2.26
CA LEU A 162 3.92 -17.21 -1.10
C LEU A 162 2.71 -16.29 -1.14
N MET A 163 2.33 -15.78 -2.32
CA MET A 163 1.12 -14.95 -2.44
C MET A 163 -0.16 -15.76 -2.17
N SER A 164 -0.18 -17.03 -2.54
CA SER A 164 -1.30 -17.94 -2.21
C SER A 164 -1.41 -18.14 -0.70
N ALA A 165 -0.28 -18.37 -0.02
CA ALA A 165 -0.24 -18.46 1.43
C ALA A 165 -0.65 -17.13 2.10
N ALA A 166 -0.21 -15.99 1.56
CA ALA A 166 -0.60 -14.66 2.04
C ALA A 166 -2.12 -14.46 1.99
N ARG A 167 -2.77 -14.85 0.88
CA ARG A 167 -4.23 -14.79 0.73
C ARG A 167 -4.97 -15.71 1.70
N HIS A 168 -4.40 -16.87 2.00
CA HIS A 168 -4.96 -17.79 3.00
C HIS A 168 -4.93 -17.15 4.40
N GLU A 169 -3.79 -16.61 4.83
CA GLU A 169 -3.66 -15.90 6.11
C GLU A 169 -4.52 -14.64 6.17
N TYR A 170 -4.64 -13.89 5.06
CA TYR A 170 -5.54 -12.74 4.94
C TYR A 170 -7.01 -13.14 5.14
N SER A 171 -7.43 -14.26 4.54
CA SER A 171 -8.79 -14.80 4.72
C SER A 171 -9.04 -15.24 6.17
N ALA A 172 -8.04 -15.86 6.80
CA ALA A 172 -8.09 -16.22 8.21
C ALA A 172 -8.19 -14.97 9.11
N ALA A 173 -7.43 -13.92 8.80
CA ALA A 173 -7.49 -12.63 9.49
C ALA A 173 -8.86 -11.95 9.36
N LEU A 174 -9.46 -11.93 8.17
CA LEU A 174 -10.81 -11.41 7.95
C LEU A 174 -11.86 -12.17 8.77
N SER A 175 -11.77 -13.51 8.78
CA SER A 175 -12.67 -14.37 9.56
C SER A 175 -12.54 -14.13 11.07
N ALA A 176 -11.31 -14.09 11.58
CA ALA A 176 -11.01 -13.82 12.98
C ALA A 176 -11.46 -12.41 13.42
N THR A 177 -11.19 -11.39 12.58
CA THR A 177 -11.64 -10.02 12.81
C THR A 177 -13.16 -9.93 12.82
N SER A 178 -13.82 -10.59 11.85
CA SER A 178 -15.30 -10.65 11.80
C SER A 178 -15.90 -11.32 13.03
N LYS A 179 -15.24 -12.35 13.58
CA LYS A 179 -15.65 -12.97 14.85
C LYS A 179 -15.49 -12.01 16.03
N ALA A 180 -14.35 -11.30 16.10
CA ALA A 180 -14.09 -10.32 17.16
C ALA A 180 -15.10 -9.16 17.13
N LEU A 181 -15.50 -8.69 15.94
CA LEU A 181 -16.48 -7.62 15.77
C LEU A 181 -17.90 -7.99 16.25
N ARG A 182 -18.24 -9.28 16.32
CA ARG A 182 -19.55 -9.75 16.81
C ARG A 182 -19.63 -9.83 18.33
N ASP A 183 -18.47 -9.82 18.99
CA ASP A 183 -18.38 -9.77 20.44
C ASP A 183 -18.18 -8.33 20.92
N ARG A 184 -18.98 -7.89 21.90
CA ARG A 184 -19.04 -6.48 22.31
C ARG A 184 -17.73 -5.98 22.92
N GLU A 185 -17.06 -6.81 23.70
CA GLU A 185 -15.80 -6.46 24.35
C GLU A 185 -14.64 -6.54 23.36
N CYS A 186 -14.55 -7.62 22.58
CA CYS A 186 -13.51 -7.78 21.57
C CYS A 186 -13.58 -6.67 20.51
N ALA A 187 -14.77 -6.23 20.10
CA ALA A 187 -14.95 -5.13 19.14
C ALA A 187 -14.31 -3.82 19.62
N ARG A 188 -14.21 -3.58 20.93
CA ARG A 188 -13.61 -2.38 21.51
C ARG A 188 -12.11 -2.50 21.81
N SER A 189 -11.52 -3.67 21.59
CA SER A 189 -10.12 -3.92 21.91
C SER A 189 -9.13 -3.22 20.96
N ASP A 190 -7.92 -2.97 21.45
CA ASP A 190 -6.78 -2.52 20.62
C ASP A 190 -6.47 -3.53 19.51
N SER A 191 -6.55 -4.82 19.82
CA SER A 191 -6.32 -5.91 18.87
C SER A 191 -7.23 -5.85 17.65
N THR A 192 -8.52 -5.55 17.83
CA THR A 192 -9.47 -5.49 16.70
C THR A 192 -9.19 -4.28 15.80
N LEU A 193 -8.89 -3.11 16.39
CA LEU A 193 -8.53 -1.93 15.60
C LEU A 193 -7.18 -2.13 14.87
N ALA A 194 -6.21 -2.74 15.54
CA ALA A 194 -4.94 -3.11 14.94
C ALA A 194 -5.12 -4.10 13.78
N ALA A 195 -6.00 -5.09 13.91
CA ALA A 195 -6.30 -6.01 12.81
C ALA A 195 -6.89 -5.26 11.60
N VAL A 196 -7.82 -4.33 11.81
CA VAL A 196 -8.37 -3.50 10.72
C VAL A 196 -7.29 -2.64 10.05
N GLU A 197 -6.37 -2.06 10.82
CA GLU A 197 -5.23 -1.30 10.29
C GLU A 197 -4.27 -2.19 9.48
N LEU A 198 -3.98 -3.40 9.93
CA LEU A 198 -3.11 -4.32 9.20
C LEU A 198 -3.77 -4.87 7.94
N LEU A 199 -5.09 -5.09 7.97
CA LEU A 199 -5.87 -5.44 6.77
C LEU A 199 -5.85 -4.28 5.75
N SER A 200 -5.94 -3.03 6.21
CA SER A 200 -5.82 -1.85 5.33
C SER A 200 -4.45 -1.82 4.64
N LEU A 201 -3.38 -2.12 5.38
CA LEU A 201 -2.02 -2.21 4.85
C LEU A 201 -1.88 -3.34 3.83
N TYR A 202 -2.55 -4.48 4.03
CA TYR A 202 -2.51 -5.60 3.09
C TYR A 202 -3.01 -5.18 1.70
N GLU A 203 -4.10 -4.42 1.64
CA GLU A 203 -4.64 -3.88 0.38
C GLU A 203 -3.64 -2.98 -0.36
N ILE A 204 -2.75 -2.30 0.37
CA ILE A 204 -1.68 -1.49 -0.23
C ILE A 204 -0.59 -2.38 -0.85
N LEU A 205 -0.18 -3.42 -0.12
CA LEU A 205 0.86 -4.35 -0.56
C LEU A 205 0.42 -5.17 -1.77
N THR A 206 -0.85 -5.56 -1.83
CA THR A 206 -1.42 -6.40 -2.89
C THR A 206 -2.27 -5.63 -3.88
N CYS A 207 -2.04 -4.33 -4.04
CA CYS A 207 -2.74 -3.51 -5.03
C CYS A 207 -2.55 -4.08 -6.45
N GLU A 208 -3.65 -4.38 -7.13
CA GLU A 208 -3.67 -5.01 -8.47
C GLU A 208 -4.06 -4.01 -9.59
N GLY A 209 -4.32 -2.75 -9.27
CA GLY A 209 -4.74 -1.73 -10.24
C GLY A 209 -5.59 -0.61 -9.65
N VAL A 210 -6.28 0.13 -10.52
CA VAL A 210 -7.23 1.20 -10.16
C VAL A 210 -8.57 0.56 -9.74
N PRO A 211 -9.32 1.13 -8.76
CA PRO A 211 -9.00 2.33 -7.97
C PRO A 211 -7.92 2.09 -6.92
N LEU A 212 -6.90 2.96 -6.91
CA LEU A 212 -5.71 2.84 -6.04
C LEU A 212 -6.06 2.75 -4.55
N ILE A 213 -7.07 3.50 -4.11
CA ILE A 213 -7.35 3.63 -2.68
C ILE A 213 -8.68 3.04 -2.23
N GLY A 214 -9.53 2.54 -3.15
CA GLY A 214 -10.89 2.14 -2.82
C GLY A 214 -10.94 1.05 -1.74
N ARG A 215 -10.11 0.01 -1.88
CA ARG A 215 -10.06 -1.10 -0.91
C ARG A 215 -9.50 -0.66 0.44
N TRP A 216 -8.42 0.13 0.44
CA TRP A 216 -7.86 0.71 1.65
C TRP A 216 -8.87 1.62 2.38
N LEU A 217 -9.59 2.47 1.64
CA LEU A 217 -10.62 3.35 2.19
C LEU A 217 -11.72 2.60 2.92
N ASN A 218 -12.15 1.44 2.43
CA ASN A 218 -13.16 0.61 3.11
C ASN A 218 -12.69 0.19 4.52
N HIS A 219 -11.41 -0.16 4.68
CA HIS A 219 -10.86 -0.47 6.00
C HIS A 219 -10.75 0.78 6.89
N ILE A 220 -10.38 1.93 6.32
CA ILE A 220 -10.36 3.20 7.06
C ILE A 220 -11.77 3.56 7.56
N GLU A 221 -12.81 3.40 6.75
CA GLU A 221 -14.20 3.62 7.17
C GLU A 221 -14.61 2.69 8.32
N GLY A 222 -14.24 1.40 8.24
CA GLY A 222 -14.42 0.48 9.36
C GLY A 222 -13.66 0.94 10.61
N GLY A 223 -12.43 1.43 10.45
CA GLY A 223 -11.62 2.02 11.50
C GLY A 223 -12.27 3.25 12.16
N VAL A 224 -12.88 4.15 11.37
CA VAL A 224 -13.65 5.30 11.88
C VAL A 224 -14.73 4.82 12.84
N LYS A 225 -15.52 3.81 12.44
CA LYS A 225 -16.60 3.25 13.26
C LYS A 225 -16.10 2.57 14.53
N LEU A 226 -14.95 1.91 14.47
CA LEU A 226 -14.34 1.32 15.66
C LEU A 226 -13.80 2.38 16.62
N ILE A 227 -13.16 3.43 16.12
CA ILE A 227 -12.70 4.54 16.97
C ILE A 227 -13.90 5.22 17.65
N GLU A 228 -14.98 5.46 16.90
CA GLU A 228 -16.23 6.02 17.44
C GLU A 228 -16.82 5.10 18.54
N LEU A 229 -16.91 3.78 18.28
CA LEU A 229 -17.41 2.79 19.23
C LEU A 229 -16.59 2.69 20.52
N ARG A 230 -15.26 2.86 20.40
CA ARG A 230 -14.30 2.77 21.51
C ARG A 230 -14.29 4.04 22.38
N GLY A 231 -14.68 5.18 21.85
CA GLY A 231 -14.79 6.43 22.59
C GLY A 231 -13.46 6.92 23.16
N PHE A 232 -13.51 7.73 24.22
CA PHE A 232 -12.33 8.37 24.80
C PHE A 232 -11.39 7.44 25.58
N ASP A 233 -11.88 6.29 26.04
CA ASP A 233 -11.06 5.35 26.83
C ASP A 233 -9.88 4.78 26.02
N GLN A 234 -9.95 4.80 24.69
CA GLN A 234 -8.88 4.30 23.84
C GLN A 234 -7.54 5.05 24.00
N VAL A 235 -7.57 6.34 24.34
CA VAL A 235 -6.35 7.15 24.42
C VAL A 235 -5.66 7.07 25.78
N GLN A 236 -6.29 6.42 26.75
CA GLN A 236 -5.71 6.17 28.08
C GLN A 236 -4.68 5.02 28.07
N HIS A 237 -4.76 4.13 27.06
CA HIS A 237 -3.88 2.99 26.91
C HIS A 237 -2.79 3.29 25.88
N GLN A 238 -1.55 2.85 26.13
CA GLN A 238 -0.41 3.13 25.25
C GLN A 238 -0.66 2.67 23.80
N ALA A 239 -1.08 1.41 23.59
CA ALA A 239 -1.34 0.88 22.25
C ALA A 239 -2.52 1.60 21.57
N GLY A 240 -3.57 1.91 22.32
CA GLY A 240 -4.72 2.66 21.82
C GLY A 240 -4.37 4.10 21.41
N LEU A 241 -3.52 4.80 22.17
CA LEU A 241 -3.00 6.12 21.81
C LEU A 241 -2.12 6.07 20.54
N GLU A 242 -1.26 5.07 20.41
CA GLU A 242 -0.41 4.83 19.22
C GLU A 242 -1.27 4.57 17.98
N LEU A 243 -2.23 3.63 18.08
CA LEU A 243 -3.20 3.31 17.02
C LEU A 243 -4.01 4.54 16.61
N PHE A 244 -4.58 5.25 17.58
CA PHE A 244 -5.39 6.44 17.34
C PHE A 244 -4.57 7.52 16.61
N THR A 245 -3.32 7.76 17.04
CA THR A 245 -2.44 8.76 16.44
C THR A 245 -2.18 8.48 14.96
N GLN A 246 -2.00 7.22 14.61
CA GLN A 246 -1.79 6.79 13.23
C GLN A 246 -3.07 6.86 12.40
N ILE A 247 -4.15 6.23 12.88
CA ILE A 247 -5.38 6.07 12.09
C ILE A 247 -6.10 7.42 11.90
N ARG A 248 -6.11 8.31 12.89
CA ARG A 248 -6.74 9.64 12.72
C ARG A 248 -6.14 10.42 11.54
N THR A 249 -4.82 10.31 11.33
CA THR A 249 -4.14 10.99 10.23
C THR A 249 -4.59 10.39 8.89
N GLN A 250 -4.70 9.06 8.82
CA GLN A 250 -5.24 8.37 7.65
C GLN A 250 -6.70 8.71 7.38
N ILE A 251 -7.53 8.84 8.42
CA ILE A 251 -8.92 9.30 8.29
C ILE A 251 -8.97 10.71 7.69
N ALA A 252 -8.20 11.65 8.21
CA ALA A 252 -8.17 13.01 7.69
C ALA A 252 -7.67 13.07 6.23
N LEU A 253 -6.66 12.27 5.87
CA LEU A 253 -6.20 12.12 4.49
C LEU A 253 -7.26 11.48 3.58
N GLY A 254 -7.96 10.45 4.07
CA GLY A 254 -9.05 9.81 3.35
C GLY A 254 -10.24 10.76 3.12
N ASN A 255 -10.56 11.59 4.11
CA ASN A 255 -11.57 12.64 4.01
C ASN A 255 -11.17 13.71 3.01
N LEU A 256 -9.91 14.16 3.04
CA LEU A 256 -9.36 15.09 2.05
C LEU A 256 -9.53 14.54 0.63
N TYR A 257 -9.21 13.25 0.41
CA TYR A 257 -9.40 12.61 -0.89
C TYR A 257 -10.88 12.52 -1.30
N LYS A 258 -11.74 12.13 -0.36
CA LYS A 258 -13.19 12.03 -0.59
C LYS A 258 -13.87 13.40 -0.70
N LYS A 259 -13.13 14.48 -0.45
CA LYS A 259 -13.65 15.84 -0.34
C LYS A 259 -14.79 15.91 0.69
N GLN A 260 -14.59 15.27 1.84
CA GLN A 260 -15.54 15.20 2.95
C GLN A 260 -14.97 15.85 4.21
N ARG A 261 -15.85 16.30 5.11
CA ARG A 261 -15.44 16.88 6.39
C ARG A 261 -15.03 15.82 7.39
N THR A 262 -14.08 16.18 8.23
CA THR A 262 -13.71 15.33 9.36
C THR A 262 -14.74 15.47 10.48
N PRO A 263 -15.25 14.36 11.05
CA PRO A 263 -16.26 14.43 12.12
C PRO A 263 -15.75 15.20 13.35
N SER A 264 -16.60 16.04 13.95
CA SER A 264 -16.24 16.86 15.12
C SER A 264 -15.81 16.03 16.33
N TRP A 265 -16.43 14.87 16.54
CA TRP A 265 -16.05 13.96 17.63
C TRP A 265 -14.58 13.49 17.51
N LEU A 266 -14.03 13.40 16.29
CA LEU A 266 -12.63 13.01 16.09
C LEU A 266 -11.67 14.14 16.49
N LEU A 267 -12.08 15.40 16.30
CA LEU A 267 -11.35 16.57 16.79
C LEU A 267 -11.37 16.61 18.33
N ASP A 268 -12.51 16.32 18.94
CA ASP A 268 -12.63 16.29 20.40
C ASP A 268 -11.81 15.15 21.01
N LEU A 269 -11.82 13.96 20.39
CA LEU A 269 -10.94 12.85 20.78
C LEU A 269 -9.46 13.19 20.57
N SER A 270 -9.11 13.96 19.54
CA SER A 270 -7.73 14.44 19.33
C SER A 270 -7.28 15.41 20.42
N LYS A 271 -8.17 16.29 20.91
CA LYS A 271 -7.90 17.17 22.05
C LYS A 271 -7.72 16.37 23.34
N GLU A 272 -8.50 15.31 23.53
CA GLU A 272 -8.33 14.42 24.68
C GLU A 272 -6.99 13.68 24.61
N ALA A 273 -6.64 13.11 23.45
CA ALA A 273 -5.38 12.42 23.22
C ALA A 273 -4.16 13.28 23.60
N LEU A 274 -4.22 14.59 23.33
CA LEU A 274 -3.15 15.54 23.66
C LEU A 274 -2.79 15.54 25.15
N LYS A 275 -3.77 15.33 26.04
CA LYS A 275 -3.55 15.29 27.51
C LYS A 275 -2.74 14.06 27.95
N HIS A 276 -2.79 13.00 27.15
CA HIS A 276 -2.07 11.74 27.41
C HIS A 276 -0.71 11.68 26.72
N ARG A 277 -0.38 12.67 25.88
CA ARG A 277 0.95 12.83 25.30
C ARG A 277 1.86 13.52 26.32
N GLY A 278 2.79 12.77 26.90
CA GLY A 278 3.84 13.33 27.75
C GLY A 278 4.81 14.25 26.99
N GLU A 279 6.02 14.45 27.51
CA GLU A 279 7.05 15.32 26.92
C GLU A 279 7.73 14.74 25.64
N THR A 280 7.03 13.86 24.91
CA THR A 280 7.54 13.19 23.72
C THR A 280 7.82 14.15 22.55
N GLY A 281 7.29 15.38 22.61
CA GLY A 281 7.38 16.36 21.54
C GLY A 281 6.38 16.13 20.40
N ASP A 282 5.42 15.21 20.56
CA ASP A 282 4.45 14.84 19.53
C ASP A 282 3.33 15.85 19.29
N GLN A 283 3.22 16.85 20.15
CA GLN A 283 2.23 17.92 20.08
C GLN A 283 2.26 18.65 18.72
N VAL A 284 3.42 18.66 18.07
CA VAL A 284 3.58 19.16 16.70
C VAL A 284 2.70 18.44 15.67
N LEU A 285 2.49 17.12 15.85
CA LEU A 285 1.62 16.32 15.00
C LEU A 285 0.15 16.66 15.25
N ASP A 286 -0.23 17.01 16.48
CA ASP A 286 -1.60 17.46 16.78
C ASP A 286 -1.89 18.83 16.16
N TYR A 287 -0.93 19.75 16.24
CA TYR A 287 -1.06 21.05 15.60
C TYR A 287 -1.16 20.91 14.07
N PHE A 288 -0.33 20.04 13.47
CA PHE A 288 -0.43 19.70 12.05
C PHE A 288 -1.77 19.06 11.68
N PHE A 289 -2.23 18.08 12.47
CA PHE A 289 -3.48 17.38 12.24
C PHE A 289 -4.68 18.33 12.18
N ARG A 290 -4.73 19.34 13.07
CA ARG A 290 -5.75 20.38 13.03
C ARG A 290 -5.75 21.10 11.67
N ILE A 291 -4.58 21.53 11.19
CA ILE A 291 -4.48 22.23 9.91
C ILE A 291 -4.90 21.31 8.75
N LEU A 292 -4.50 20.04 8.76
CA LEU A 292 -4.93 19.04 7.78
C LEU A 292 -6.46 18.92 7.72
N VAL A 293 -7.14 18.87 8.87
CA VAL A 293 -8.61 18.84 8.92
C VAL A 293 -9.22 20.08 8.29
N GLU A 294 -8.68 21.28 8.59
CA GLU A 294 -9.18 22.54 8.02
C GLU A 294 -8.98 22.64 6.49
N VAL A 295 -7.90 22.05 5.96
CA VAL A 295 -7.69 21.91 4.52
C VAL A 295 -8.73 20.94 3.93
N GLY A 296 -9.00 19.82 4.61
CA GLY A 296 -10.08 18.90 4.23
C GLY A 296 -11.44 19.59 4.18
N ASP A 297 -11.76 20.43 5.16
CA ASP A 297 -13.01 21.18 5.22
C ASP A 297 -13.11 22.24 4.11
N LEU A 298 -11.99 22.88 3.74
CA LEU A 298 -11.92 23.76 2.57
C LEU A 298 -12.24 22.99 1.28
N VAL A 299 -11.60 21.83 1.08
CA VAL A 299 -11.84 20.99 -0.10
C VAL A 299 -13.27 20.47 -0.15
N ALA A 300 -13.85 20.08 0.99
CA ALA A 300 -15.25 19.67 1.08
C ALA A 300 -16.21 20.82 0.73
N THR A 301 -15.90 22.04 1.18
CA THR A 301 -16.67 23.24 0.84
C THR A 301 -16.65 23.52 -0.67
N ILE A 302 -15.47 23.37 -1.30
CA ILE A 302 -15.33 23.47 -2.76
C ILE A 302 -16.15 22.39 -3.46
N ASN A 303 -16.16 21.16 -2.94
CA ASN A 303 -16.95 20.08 -3.55
C ASN A 303 -18.47 20.31 -3.46
N GLU A 304 -18.97 20.84 -2.35
CA GLU A 304 -20.41 21.05 -2.14
C GLU A 304 -20.98 22.27 -2.85
N SER A 305 -20.17 23.32 -2.99
CA SER A 305 -20.62 24.63 -3.48
C SER A 305 -19.82 25.13 -4.69
N ALA A 306 -19.02 24.25 -5.29
CA ALA A 306 -18.03 24.61 -6.30
C ALA A 306 -17.20 25.82 -5.82
N PHE A 307 -16.87 26.72 -6.74
CA PHE A 307 -16.20 27.98 -6.44
C PHE A 307 -17.20 29.14 -6.25
N ALA A 308 -18.38 28.92 -5.65
CA ALA A 308 -19.44 29.96 -5.54
C ALA A 308 -18.99 31.27 -4.86
N HIS A 309 -17.99 31.22 -3.98
CA HIS A 309 -17.42 32.41 -3.32
C HIS A 309 -15.88 32.46 -3.49
N PRO A 310 -15.35 32.75 -4.69
CA PRO A 310 -13.92 32.61 -5.01
C PRO A 310 -13.01 33.40 -4.06
N ALA A 311 -13.40 34.63 -3.71
CA ALA A 311 -12.62 35.49 -2.82
C ALA A 311 -12.55 34.94 -1.38
N ARG A 312 -13.61 34.31 -0.88
CA ARG A 312 -13.62 33.68 0.45
C ARG A 312 -12.77 32.42 0.47
N ILE A 313 -12.85 31.60 -0.58
CA ILE A 313 -12.04 30.39 -0.75
C ILE A 313 -10.56 30.77 -0.85
N LEU A 314 -10.22 31.77 -1.66
CA LEU A 314 -8.85 32.28 -1.79
C LEU A 314 -8.29 32.76 -0.45
N LYS A 315 -9.04 33.60 0.27
CA LYS A 315 -8.65 34.09 1.60
C LYS A 315 -8.44 32.94 2.58
N ARG A 316 -9.32 31.93 2.58
CA ARG A 316 -9.18 30.75 3.45
C ARG A 316 -7.93 29.93 3.10
N ALA A 317 -7.68 29.69 1.81
CA ALA A 317 -6.51 28.95 1.35
C ALA A 317 -5.19 29.66 1.70
N LEU A 318 -5.11 30.99 1.50
CA LEU A 318 -3.94 31.80 1.89
C LEU A 318 -3.70 31.80 3.41
N ASN A 319 -4.78 31.87 4.21
CA ASN A 319 -4.66 31.79 5.66
C ASN A 319 -4.13 30.41 6.11
N LEU A 320 -4.61 29.32 5.51
CA LEU A 320 -4.14 27.98 5.82
C LEU A 320 -2.66 27.78 5.40
N ASP A 321 -2.26 28.36 4.26
CA ASP A 321 -0.85 28.36 3.84
C ASP A 321 0.04 29.10 4.85
N ALA A 322 -0.40 30.26 5.34
CA ALA A 322 0.29 31.01 6.38
C ALA A 322 0.36 30.25 7.72
N GLU A 323 -0.70 29.54 8.12
CA GLU A 323 -0.70 28.65 9.29
C GLU A 323 0.32 27.51 9.13
N LEU A 324 0.43 26.91 7.94
CA LEU A 324 1.43 25.88 7.65
C LEU A 324 2.86 26.44 7.73
N ILE A 325 3.11 27.62 7.14
CA ILE A 325 4.43 28.29 7.25
C ILE A 325 4.77 28.55 8.73
N THR A 326 3.80 29.01 9.51
CA THR A 326 3.95 29.25 10.95
C THR A 326 4.28 27.94 11.69
N TRP A 327 3.59 26.84 11.35
CA TRP A 327 3.89 25.51 11.87
C TRP A 327 5.35 25.10 11.58
N ALA A 328 5.82 25.29 10.34
CA ALA A 328 7.20 24.95 9.96
C ALA A 328 8.25 25.80 10.69
N MET A 329 7.95 27.09 10.96
CA MET A 329 8.83 28.01 11.67
C MET A 329 8.88 27.76 13.18
N SER A 330 7.79 27.25 13.77
CA SER A 330 7.65 27.03 15.22
C SER A 330 8.06 25.62 15.67
N ILE A 331 8.59 24.81 14.76
CA ILE A 331 8.89 23.41 15.03
C ILE A 331 10.09 23.24 15.97
N ASP A 332 9.96 22.34 16.95
CA ASP A 332 11.03 21.97 17.89
C ASP A 332 12.28 21.46 17.13
N PRO A 333 13.51 21.81 17.56
CA PRO A 333 14.74 21.35 16.91
C PRO A 333 14.82 19.84 16.64
N ARG A 334 14.22 18.99 17.49
CA ARG A 334 14.15 17.52 17.32
C ARG A 334 13.37 17.08 16.08
N TRP A 335 12.60 17.99 15.50
CA TRP A 335 11.79 17.76 14.30
C TRP A 335 12.35 18.46 13.06
N LYS A 336 13.51 19.11 13.16
CA LYS A 336 14.19 19.71 12.00
C LYS A 336 14.92 18.63 11.18
N TYR A 337 14.98 18.84 9.88
CA TYR A 337 15.80 18.07 8.97
C TYR A 337 17.05 18.86 8.58
N ALA A 338 18.09 18.16 8.15
CA ALA A 338 19.29 18.77 7.58
C ALA A 338 19.27 18.66 6.05
N VAL A 339 19.84 19.66 5.37
CA VAL A 339 20.01 19.67 3.92
C VAL A 339 21.48 19.39 3.61
N VAL A 340 21.76 18.39 2.78
CA VAL A 340 23.11 18.10 2.30
C VAL A 340 23.19 18.45 0.83
N LYS A 341 24.08 19.38 0.48
CA LYS A 341 24.37 19.76 -0.91
C LYS A 341 25.32 18.75 -1.54
N VAL A 342 25.04 18.39 -2.78
CA VAL A 342 25.87 17.53 -3.61
C VAL A 342 26.20 18.27 -4.91
N LYS A 343 27.41 18.07 -5.43
CA LYS A 343 27.73 18.55 -6.78
C LYS A 343 26.84 17.78 -7.75
N LYS A 344 26.19 18.46 -8.69
CA LYS A 344 25.60 17.79 -9.87
C LYS A 344 26.76 17.20 -10.67
N PRO A 345 26.86 15.88 -10.89
CA PRO A 345 27.87 15.37 -11.82
C PRO A 345 27.61 15.92 -13.22
N ASP A 346 28.70 16.13 -13.97
CA ASP A 346 28.70 16.78 -15.28
C ASP A 346 28.03 15.93 -16.39
N ASP A 347 27.77 14.65 -16.13
CA ASP A 347 27.22 13.71 -17.11
C ASP A 347 25.69 13.56 -16.96
N GLU A 348 24.95 13.98 -18.00
CA GLU A 348 23.48 13.91 -18.08
C GLU A 348 22.95 12.50 -18.36
N ASN A 349 23.82 11.56 -18.75
CA ASN A 349 23.43 10.19 -19.14
C ASN A 349 23.31 9.19 -17.98
N ASP A 350 23.55 9.61 -16.73
CA ASP A 350 23.40 8.72 -15.59
C ASP A 350 21.92 8.59 -15.17
N THR A 351 21.23 7.68 -15.85
CA THR A 351 19.84 7.25 -15.59
C THR A 351 19.62 6.65 -14.19
N VAL A 352 20.67 6.55 -13.36
CA VAL A 352 20.64 5.91 -12.04
C VAL A 352 20.91 6.90 -10.89
N ARG A 353 20.65 8.21 -11.06
CA ARG A 353 20.77 9.14 -9.92
C ARG A 353 19.66 8.93 -8.88
N HIS A 354 20.09 8.60 -7.67
CA HIS A 354 19.24 8.53 -6.47
C HIS A 354 18.82 9.91 -5.93
N ILE A 355 19.42 11.00 -6.43
CA ILE A 355 19.16 12.38 -6.04
C ILE A 355 18.64 13.13 -7.28
N TYR A 356 17.47 13.75 -7.17
CA TYR A 356 16.83 14.46 -8.29
C TYR A 356 17.56 15.78 -8.65
N SER A 357 17.91 16.58 -7.64
CA SER A 357 18.53 17.91 -7.80
C SER A 357 19.97 17.91 -7.26
N ASP A 358 20.41 19.03 -6.69
CA ASP A 358 21.74 19.25 -6.09
C ASP A 358 21.76 19.06 -4.57
N HIS A 359 20.71 18.50 -3.97
CA HIS A 359 20.64 18.29 -2.53
C HIS A 359 19.72 17.14 -2.14
N TYR A 360 19.87 16.67 -0.91
CA TYR A 360 18.97 15.72 -0.27
C TYR A 360 18.77 16.06 1.22
N HIS A 361 17.73 15.48 1.81
CA HIS A 361 17.34 15.69 3.19
C HIS A 361 17.76 14.53 4.10
N ILE A 362 18.21 14.87 5.30
CA ILE A 362 18.49 13.95 6.41
C ILE A 362 17.50 14.23 7.52
N TYR A 363 16.82 13.19 8.00
CA TYR A 363 15.81 13.29 9.05
C TYR A 363 16.23 12.54 10.31
N PRO A 364 15.83 13.03 11.51
CA PRO A 364 16.04 12.32 12.77
C PRO A 364 15.40 10.93 12.80
N ASN A 365 14.20 10.78 12.22
CA ASN A 365 13.50 9.51 12.07
C ASN A 365 12.42 9.59 10.97
N SER A 366 11.81 8.43 10.67
CA SER A 366 10.79 8.31 9.62
C SER A 366 9.51 9.13 9.89
N THR A 367 9.17 9.36 11.16
CA THR A 367 7.99 10.14 11.56
C THR A 367 8.21 11.64 11.31
N VAL A 368 9.42 12.15 11.55
CA VAL A 368 9.79 13.52 11.20
C VAL A 368 9.73 13.71 9.68
N SER A 369 10.30 12.78 8.90
CA SER A 369 10.22 12.83 7.44
C SER A 369 8.77 12.81 6.93
N MET A 370 7.93 11.94 7.51
CA MET A 370 6.51 11.89 7.20
C MET A 370 5.83 13.24 7.44
N ALA A 371 6.06 13.88 8.59
CA ALA A 371 5.44 15.16 8.91
C ALA A 371 5.82 16.26 7.89
N TRP A 372 7.10 16.35 7.51
CA TRP A 372 7.56 17.29 6.50
C TRP A 372 7.01 17.01 5.10
N ASN A 373 6.94 15.74 4.70
CA ASN A 373 6.35 15.37 3.41
C ASN A 373 4.83 15.59 3.38
N HIS A 374 4.13 15.37 4.50
CA HIS A 374 2.73 15.75 4.65
C HIS A 374 2.52 17.26 4.54
N TYR A 375 3.34 18.05 5.23
CA TYR A 375 3.37 19.50 5.09
C TYR A 375 3.52 19.93 3.63
N ARG A 376 4.49 19.36 2.90
CA ARG A 376 4.76 19.73 1.51
C ARG A 376 3.60 19.41 0.58
N PHE A 377 3.06 18.20 0.62
CA PHE A 377 2.00 17.84 -0.33
C PHE A 377 0.67 18.56 -0.01
N ILE A 378 0.38 18.84 1.27
CA ILE A 378 -0.79 19.65 1.63
C ILE A 378 -0.67 21.09 1.11
N ARG A 379 0.52 21.69 1.20
CA ARG A 379 0.77 23.00 0.58
C ARG A 379 0.69 22.95 -0.96
N ILE A 380 1.11 21.86 -1.59
CA ILE A 380 0.92 21.66 -3.03
C ILE A 380 -0.58 21.69 -3.39
N ILE A 381 -1.44 21.03 -2.62
CA ILE A 381 -2.89 21.05 -2.83
C ILE A 381 -3.44 22.48 -2.68
N LEU A 382 -3.06 23.20 -1.62
CA LEU A 382 -3.47 24.59 -1.41
C LEU A 382 -3.04 25.50 -2.56
N HIS A 383 -1.80 25.39 -3.04
CA HIS A 383 -1.32 26.19 -4.17
C HIS A 383 -1.92 25.75 -5.51
N GLY A 384 -2.39 24.51 -5.63
CA GLY A 384 -3.27 24.08 -6.72
C GLY A 384 -4.59 24.85 -6.74
N ILE A 385 -5.24 24.97 -5.57
CA ILE A 385 -6.49 25.74 -5.41
C ILE A 385 -6.25 27.24 -5.65
N ILE A 386 -5.23 27.83 -5.02
CA ILE A 386 -4.88 29.25 -5.16
C ILE A 386 -4.56 29.59 -6.62
N GLY A 387 -3.73 28.78 -7.28
CA GLY A 387 -3.38 28.95 -8.68
C GLY A 387 -4.59 28.82 -9.61
N TYR A 388 -5.48 27.85 -9.35
CA TYR A 388 -6.73 27.71 -10.10
C TYR A 388 -7.62 28.95 -9.99
N LEU A 389 -7.81 29.46 -8.77
CA LEU A 389 -8.62 30.65 -8.51
C LEU A 389 -8.09 31.89 -9.25
N PHE A 390 -6.78 32.17 -9.19
CA PHE A 390 -6.19 33.29 -9.92
C PHE A 390 -6.31 33.13 -11.44
N ALA A 391 -6.13 31.90 -11.94
CA ALA A 391 -6.20 31.62 -13.37
C ALA A 391 -7.62 31.72 -13.95
N THR A 392 -8.67 31.47 -13.16
CA THR A 392 -10.04 31.32 -13.69
C THR A 392 -11.04 32.36 -13.21
N HIS A 393 -10.89 32.88 -11.99
CA HIS A 393 -11.89 33.74 -11.35
C HIS A 393 -11.44 35.20 -11.15
N PHE A 394 -10.16 35.51 -11.38
CA PHE A 394 -9.60 36.85 -11.11
C PHE A 394 -8.89 37.49 -12.32
N GLN A 395 -9.12 37.00 -13.54
CA GLN A 395 -8.45 37.52 -14.75
C GLN A 395 -8.99 38.90 -15.25
N GLU A 396 -10.24 39.27 -14.94
CA GLU A 396 -10.97 40.32 -15.68
C GLU A 396 -11.02 41.73 -15.06
N SER A 397 -10.31 42.03 -13.95
CA SER A 397 -10.27 43.42 -13.43
C SER A 397 -9.03 44.19 -13.90
N GLU A 398 -9.15 45.51 -14.12
CA GLU A 398 -8.16 46.46 -14.69
C GLU A 398 -6.79 46.58 -13.98
N GLY A 399 -6.41 45.62 -13.12
CA GLY A 399 -5.11 45.50 -12.44
C GLY A 399 -4.34 44.20 -12.72
N GLY A 400 -4.54 43.58 -13.90
CA GLY A 400 -4.15 42.21 -14.26
C GLY A 400 -2.68 41.75 -14.01
N GLY A 401 -1.74 42.66 -13.79
CA GLY A 401 -0.34 42.31 -13.49
C GLY A 401 -0.15 41.59 -12.14
N SER A 402 -0.94 41.92 -11.11
CA SER A 402 -0.77 41.36 -9.77
C SER A 402 -1.22 39.89 -9.67
N TYR A 403 -2.27 39.51 -10.43
CA TYR A 403 -2.83 38.15 -10.40
C TYR A 403 -1.98 37.14 -11.15
N GLN A 404 -1.43 37.51 -12.32
CA GLN A 404 -0.47 36.66 -13.05
C GLN A 404 0.80 36.42 -12.22
N GLN A 405 1.24 37.43 -11.46
CA GLN A 405 2.36 37.27 -10.54
C GLN A 405 2.05 36.28 -9.43
N SER A 406 0.83 36.31 -8.86
CA SER A 406 0.40 35.39 -7.80
C SER A 406 0.23 33.96 -8.27
N GLU A 407 -0.23 33.75 -9.51
CA GLU A 407 -0.27 32.43 -10.14
C GLU A 407 1.13 31.86 -10.36
N ARG A 408 2.04 32.66 -10.93
CA ARG A 408 3.45 32.28 -11.11
C ARG A 408 4.13 31.96 -9.78
N GLN A 409 3.84 32.74 -8.74
CA GLN A 409 4.34 32.51 -7.39
C GLN A 409 3.83 31.18 -6.83
N SER A 410 2.54 30.88 -6.96
CA SER A 410 1.97 29.59 -6.51
C SER A 410 2.61 28.41 -7.24
N THR A 411 2.84 28.56 -8.55
CA THR A 411 3.52 27.54 -9.36
C THR A 411 4.97 27.32 -8.92
N ALA A 412 5.72 28.39 -8.67
CA ALA A 412 7.11 28.30 -8.17
C ALA A 412 7.17 27.64 -6.78
N ILE A 413 6.21 27.94 -5.90
CA ILE A 413 6.12 27.29 -4.58
C ILE A 413 5.80 25.80 -4.73
N SER A 414 4.81 25.43 -5.54
CA SER A 414 4.49 24.02 -5.81
C SER A 414 5.69 23.25 -6.36
N GLN A 415 6.44 23.85 -7.30
CA GLN A 415 7.66 23.25 -7.83
C GLN A 415 8.71 23.03 -6.74
N GLN A 416 9.02 24.04 -5.91
CA GLN A 416 9.99 23.90 -4.82
C GLN A 416 9.56 22.81 -3.83
N LEU A 417 8.29 22.74 -3.47
CA LEU A 417 7.77 21.72 -2.57
C LEU A 417 7.88 20.31 -3.15
N ALA A 418 7.68 20.17 -4.47
CA ALA A 418 7.86 18.91 -5.18
C ALA A 418 9.34 18.50 -5.21
N GLU A 419 10.25 19.45 -5.45
CA GLU A 419 11.71 19.21 -5.36
C GLU A 419 12.12 18.78 -3.94
N ASP A 420 11.56 19.39 -2.91
CA ASP A 420 11.84 19.04 -1.51
C ASP A 420 11.31 17.63 -1.13
N ILE A 421 10.18 17.20 -1.72
CA ILE A 421 9.68 15.83 -1.60
C ILE A 421 10.66 14.87 -2.26
N CYS A 422 11.13 15.17 -3.48
CA CYS A 422 12.16 14.38 -4.16
C CYS A 422 13.47 14.31 -3.34
N ALA A 423 13.87 15.41 -2.70
CA ALA A 423 15.04 15.46 -1.83
C ALA A 423 14.92 14.57 -0.59
N SER A 424 13.71 14.13 -0.21
CA SER A 424 13.51 13.17 0.89
C SER A 424 13.74 11.70 0.49
N VAL A 425 13.73 11.38 -0.81
CA VAL A 425 13.83 10.00 -1.32
C VAL A 425 15.12 9.28 -0.87
N PRO A 426 16.33 9.89 -0.93
CA PRO A 426 17.56 9.21 -0.52
C PRO A 426 17.51 8.70 0.91
N TYR A 427 16.92 9.46 1.84
CA TYR A 427 16.75 9.04 3.23
C TYR A 427 15.91 7.76 3.33
N HIS A 428 14.77 7.72 2.64
CA HIS A 428 13.86 6.60 2.69
C HIS A 428 14.39 5.34 1.98
N LEU A 429 15.28 5.50 1.00
CA LEU A 429 15.95 4.39 0.32
C LEU A 429 17.19 3.87 1.08
N GLY A 430 17.50 4.41 2.27
CA GLY A 430 18.63 3.96 3.07
C GLY A 430 19.99 4.42 2.53
N LEU A 431 20.03 5.49 1.75
CA LEU A 431 21.22 5.98 1.04
C LEU A 431 21.95 7.12 1.79
N THR A 432 21.51 7.43 3.01
CA THR A 432 22.07 8.52 3.82
C THR A 432 22.78 7.96 5.06
N SER A 433 23.79 8.66 5.57
CA SER A 433 24.54 8.23 6.76
C SER A 433 23.69 8.15 8.05
N SER A 434 22.56 8.86 8.07
CA SER A 434 21.63 8.97 9.20
C SER A 434 20.38 8.10 9.08
N SER A 435 20.13 7.49 7.90
CA SER A 435 19.00 6.58 7.76
C SER A 435 19.33 5.28 8.52
N ASP A 436 18.34 4.71 9.17
CA ASP A 436 18.42 3.31 9.59
C ASP A 436 18.74 2.50 8.34
N GLY A 437 19.96 1.97 8.28
CA GLY A 437 20.47 1.29 7.10
C GLY A 437 19.54 0.17 6.65
N PRO A 438 19.57 -0.20 5.36
CA PRO A 438 18.71 -1.24 4.83
C PRO A 438 18.90 -2.55 5.62
N THR A 439 17.79 -3.23 5.90
CA THR A 439 17.86 -4.56 6.51
C THR A 439 17.88 -5.58 5.40
N LEU A 440 18.91 -6.42 5.34
CA LEU A 440 19.07 -7.41 4.26
C LEU A 440 19.01 -6.76 2.85
N GLY A 441 19.53 -5.54 2.71
CA GLY A 441 19.50 -4.79 1.44
C GLY A 441 18.14 -4.16 1.10
N ILE A 442 17.13 -4.28 1.96
CA ILE A 442 15.78 -3.74 1.76
C ILE A 442 15.61 -2.45 2.59
N PRO A 443 15.20 -1.34 1.95
CA PRO A 443 14.86 -0.11 2.67
C PRO A 443 13.75 -0.30 3.71
N PHE A 444 13.69 0.59 4.71
CA PHE A 444 12.66 0.53 5.74
C PHE A 444 11.27 0.79 5.16
N ALA A 445 10.46 -0.28 5.06
CA ALA A 445 9.14 -0.27 4.44
C ALA A 445 8.18 0.75 5.09
N GLY A 446 8.23 0.87 6.42
CA GLY A 446 7.42 1.84 7.18
C GLY A 446 7.70 3.29 6.80
N GLY A 447 8.90 3.60 6.30
CA GLY A 447 9.25 4.93 5.80
C GLY A 447 8.77 5.15 4.37
N VAL A 448 9.09 4.24 3.44
CA VAL A 448 8.79 4.41 2.01
C VAL A 448 7.29 4.41 1.72
N ILE A 449 6.49 3.66 2.47
CA ILE A 449 5.03 3.62 2.27
C ILE A 449 4.38 4.99 2.49
N ARG A 450 4.91 5.77 3.44
CA ARG A 450 4.45 7.13 3.76
C ARG A 450 4.93 8.18 2.74
N LEU A 451 5.90 7.83 1.89
CA LEU A 451 6.45 8.71 0.85
C LEU A 451 5.72 8.59 -0.49
N MET A 452 5.03 7.47 -0.74
CA MET A 452 4.42 7.17 -2.04
C MET A 452 3.41 8.24 -2.49
N TRP A 453 2.48 8.62 -1.61
CA TRP A 453 1.48 9.65 -1.91
C TRP A 453 2.09 11.04 -2.14
N PRO A 454 2.98 11.55 -1.26
CA PRO A 454 3.72 12.78 -1.54
C PRO A 454 4.42 12.78 -2.90
N LEU A 455 5.10 11.69 -3.27
CA LEU A 455 5.73 11.57 -4.59
C LEU A 455 4.70 11.62 -5.72
N PHE A 456 3.60 10.87 -5.59
CA PHE A 456 2.57 10.83 -6.61
C PHE A 456 1.94 12.22 -6.84
N ILE A 457 1.66 12.96 -5.76
CA ILE A 457 1.20 14.37 -5.83
C ILE A 457 2.25 15.29 -6.47
N ALA A 458 3.50 15.18 -6.04
CA ALA A 458 4.60 16.01 -6.54
C ALA A 458 4.81 15.84 -8.06
N SER A 459 4.53 14.65 -8.60
CA SER A 459 4.65 14.38 -10.04
C SER A 459 3.57 15.04 -10.90
N ASP A 460 2.51 15.55 -10.28
CA ASP A 460 1.32 16.06 -10.94
C ASP A 460 0.98 17.51 -10.57
N CYS A 461 1.80 18.16 -9.76
CA CYS A 461 1.56 19.54 -9.37
C CYS A 461 1.86 20.53 -10.51
N ARG A 462 1.30 21.74 -10.42
CA ARG A 462 1.72 22.86 -11.27
C ARG A 462 3.22 23.09 -11.08
N GLY A 463 3.97 23.20 -12.18
CA GLY A 463 5.43 23.36 -12.15
C GLY A 463 6.22 22.04 -12.14
N ALA A 464 5.58 20.87 -12.03
CA ALA A 464 6.29 19.60 -12.17
C ALA A 464 6.77 19.39 -13.62
N SER A 465 8.08 19.24 -13.80
CA SER A 465 8.68 18.97 -15.11
C SER A 465 8.48 17.51 -15.53
N LEU A 466 8.52 17.23 -16.84
CA LEU A 466 8.50 15.86 -17.36
C LEU A 466 9.67 15.02 -16.79
N LYS A 467 10.83 15.64 -16.60
CA LYS A 467 12.00 15.02 -15.97
C LYS A 467 11.73 14.62 -14.51
N MET A 468 11.08 15.49 -13.74
CA MET A 468 10.66 15.19 -12.37
C MET A 468 9.68 14.03 -12.34
N ARG A 469 8.67 14.06 -13.20
CA ARG A 469 7.65 13.01 -13.28
C ARG A 469 8.26 11.65 -13.60
N GLU A 470 9.13 11.57 -14.59
CA GLU A 470 9.80 10.31 -14.95
C GLU A 470 10.72 9.83 -13.81
N TRP A 471 11.48 10.74 -13.18
CA TRP A 471 12.31 10.38 -12.03
C TRP A 471 11.48 9.84 -10.86
N ILE A 472 10.36 10.50 -10.53
CA ILE A 472 9.42 10.04 -9.50
C ILE A 472 8.85 8.67 -9.87
N ALA A 473 8.44 8.46 -11.12
CA ALA A 473 7.92 7.18 -11.59
C ALA A 473 8.95 6.05 -11.41
N GLN A 474 10.24 6.32 -11.64
CA GLN A 474 11.32 5.36 -11.39
C GLN A 474 11.51 5.10 -9.89
N CYS A 475 11.44 6.13 -9.04
CA CYS A 475 11.49 5.97 -7.59
C CYS A 475 10.36 5.09 -7.06
N LEU A 476 9.12 5.33 -7.49
CA LEU A 476 7.95 4.52 -7.15
C LEU A 476 8.11 3.07 -7.63
N HIS A 477 8.66 2.86 -8.83
CA HIS A 477 8.98 1.53 -9.32
C HIS A 477 10.00 0.80 -8.44
N LYS A 478 11.08 1.49 -8.04
CA LYS A 478 12.11 0.96 -7.14
C LYS A 478 11.54 0.62 -5.76
N ILE A 479 10.68 1.48 -5.20
CA ILE A 479 9.97 1.20 -3.94
C ILE A 479 9.13 -0.08 -4.10
N GLY A 480 8.33 -0.17 -5.17
CA GLY A 480 7.45 -1.29 -5.38
C GLY A 480 8.17 -2.63 -5.54
N ARG A 481 9.22 -2.68 -6.35
CA ARG A 481 10.00 -3.91 -6.59
C ARG A 481 11.00 -4.23 -5.49
N GLY A 482 11.64 -3.22 -4.89
CA GLY A 482 12.66 -3.42 -3.86
C GLY A 482 12.08 -3.75 -2.49
N VAL A 483 10.91 -3.21 -2.15
CA VAL A 483 10.28 -3.38 -0.83
C VAL A 483 9.05 -4.30 -0.88
N GLY A 484 8.50 -4.55 -2.07
CA GLY A 484 7.34 -5.42 -2.25
C GLY A 484 5.99 -4.71 -2.02
N ILE A 485 5.87 -3.45 -2.44
CA ILE A 485 4.65 -2.65 -2.31
C ILE A 485 4.01 -2.44 -3.69
N ASN A 486 3.02 -3.26 -4.07
CA ASN A 486 2.48 -3.21 -5.43
C ASN A 486 1.78 -1.90 -5.77
N MET A 487 1.19 -1.19 -4.79
CA MET A 487 0.61 0.14 -5.07
C MET A 487 1.64 1.12 -5.65
N ALA A 488 2.91 1.05 -5.24
CA ALA A 488 3.96 1.89 -5.80
C ALA A 488 4.27 1.54 -7.27
N VAL A 489 4.18 0.24 -7.61
CA VAL A 489 4.29 -0.22 -9.01
C VAL A 489 3.12 0.32 -9.83
N THR A 490 1.89 0.23 -9.31
CA THR A 490 0.70 0.76 -10.01
C THR A 490 0.79 2.27 -10.19
N MET A 491 1.18 3.03 -9.17
CA MET A 491 1.41 4.47 -9.28
C MET A 491 2.45 4.81 -10.35
N SER A 492 3.59 4.10 -10.37
CA SER A 492 4.62 4.26 -11.41
C SER A 492 4.05 4.04 -12.82
N GLN A 493 3.24 3.00 -13.01
CA GLN A 493 2.60 2.70 -14.30
C GLN A 493 1.62 3.81 -14.72
N ILE A 494 0.83 4.34 -13.79
CA ILE A 494 -0.10 5.46 -14.05
C ILE A 494 0.69 6.69 -14.52
N LEU A 495 1.79 7.03 -13.85
CA LEU A 495 2.61 8.18 -14.25
C LEU A 495 3.21 8.02 -15.65
N ARG A 496 3.70 6.81 -15.97
CA ARG A 496 4.27 6.48 -17.29
C ARG A 496 3.24 6.40 -18.41
N ALA A 497 1.98 6.12 -18.08
CA ALA A 497 0.87 6.13 -19.03
C ALA A 497 0.29 7.55 -19.27
N ASP A 498 0.96 8.59 -18.76
CA ASP A 498 0.49 9.99 -18.78
C ASP A 498 -0.91 10.20 -18.18
N MET A 499 -1.27 9.32 -17.24
CA MET A 499 -2.49 9.42 -16.45
C MET A 499 -2.20 10.19 -15.16
N HIS A 500 -3.19 10.91 -14.64
CA HIS A 500 -3.01 11.81 -13.51
C HIS A 500 -4.20 11.78 -12.55
N ILE A 501 -4.01 12.22 -11.30
CA ILE A 501 -5.14 12.33 -10.38
C ILE A 501 -5.80 13.67 -10.60
N ASN A 502 -7.06 13.65 -11.04
CA ASN A 502 -7.82 14.88 -11.05
C ASN A 502 -8.37 15.16 -9.66
N TRP A 503 -7.68 16.04 -8.93
CA TRP A 503 -8.11 16.46 -7.59
C TRP A 503 -9.27 17.45 -7.61
N LEU A 504 -9.55 18.09 -8.75
CA LEU A 504 -10.50 19.20 -8.85
C LEU A 504 -11.79 18.83 -9.61
N GLU A 505 -11.79 17.80 -10.45
CA GLU A 505 -13.00 17.36 -11.18
C GLU A 505 -13.76 16.23 -10.44
N GLU A 506 -15.06 16.10 -10.76
CA GLU A 506 -16.05 15.21 -10.11
C GLU A 506 -16.24 13.86 -10.86
N GLU A 507 -15.17 13.13 -11.20
CA GLU A 507 -15.33 11.83 -11.90
C GLU A 507 -15.11 10.61 -10.98
N GLU A 508 -15.95 9.57 -11.18
CA GLU A 508 -15.93 8.30 -10.42
C GLU A 508 -14.57 7.59 -10.41
N THR A 509 -13.76 7.83 -11.45
CA THR A 509 -12.35 7.46 -11.45
C THR A 509 -11.53 8.73 -11.36
N ASN A 510 -11.02 9.03 -10.17
CA ASN A 510 -10.09 10.14 -9.94
C ASN A 510 -8.78 10.04 -10.75
N VAL A 511 -8.64 9.09 -11.69
CA VAL A 511 -7.48 8.95 -12.58
C VAL A 511 -7.91 9.16 -14.03
N VAL A 512 -7.47 10.26 -14.63
CA VAL A 512 -7.86 10.67 -15.99
C VAL A 512 -6.60 10.80 -16.87
N ARG A 513 -6.71 10.57 -18.19
CA ARG A 513 -5.64 10.94 -19.11
C ARG A 513 -5.48 12.45 -19.11
N ARG A 514 -4.25 12.96 -19.13
CA ARG A 514 -4.06 14.40 -19.34
C ARG A 514 -4.67 14.79 -20.68
N PRO A 515 -5.51 15.85 -20.75
CA PRO A 515 -5.94 16.36 -22.05
C PRO A 515 -4.69 16.76 -22.84
N TYR A 516 -4.64 16.40 -24.13
CA TYR A 516 -3.59 16.81 -25.06
C TYR A 516 -3.68 18.33 -25.33
N LEU A 517 -3.36 19.17 -24.34
CA LEU A 517 -3.28 20.63 -24.40
C LEU A 517 -2.24 21.01 -23.33
N VAL A 518 -1.05 21.55 -23.59
CA VAL A 518 -0.45 22.26 -24.72
C VAL A 518 1.00 21.79 -24.76
N ARG A 519 1.49 21.30 -25.91
CA ARG A 519 2.95 21.29 -26.14
C ARG A 519 3.40 22.72 -25.88
N ASN A 520 4.28 22.92 -24.91
CA ASN A 520 5.12 24.12 -24.88
C ASN A 520 5.94 24.11 -26.18
N GLU A 521 5.36 24.65 -27.26
CA GLU A 521 6.07 25.06 -28.46
C GLU A 521 6.86 26.32 -28.10
N TYR A 522 7.94 26.12 -27.36
CA TYR A 522 9.07 27.05 -27.29
C TYR A 522 10.34 26.24 -27.48
N PHE A 523 10.45 25.62 -28.66
CA PHE A 523 11.74 25.35 -29.28
C PHE A 523 11.71 26.09 -30.62
N PRO A 524 12.53 27.15 -30.82
CA PRO A 524 12.82 27.57 -32.18
C PRO A 524 13.54 26.41 -32.86
N PRO A 525 13.18 26.03 -34.09
CA PRO A 525 13.97 25.07 -34.85
C PRO A 525 15.35 25.67 -35.08
N ASP A 526 16.38 24.89 -34.75
CA ASP A 526 17.78 25.19 -35.04
C ASP A 526 17.95 25.63 -36.50
N THR A 527 18.57 26.79 -36.69
CA THR A 527 19.43 27.11 -37.83
C THR A 527 20.81 27.42 -37.31
#